data_AF-A0A9Q9YFR4-F1
#
_entry.id   AF-A0A9Q9YFR4-F1
#
_cell.length_a   1.000
_cell.length_b   1.000
_cell.length_c   1.000
_cell.angle_alpha   90.00
_cell.angle_beta   90.00
_cell.angle_gamma   90.00
#
_symmetry.space_group_name_H-M   'P 1'
#
loop_
_entity.id
_entity.type
_entity.pdbx_description
1 polymer ?
#
loop_
_entity_poly.entity_id
_entity_poly.type
_entity_poly.pdbx_seq_one_letter_code
_entity_poly.pdbx_strand_id
1 'polypeptide(L)'
;MDGGSYSFELNVFLFSRKFWPVSVSVLGKKKQVLPSTKDACFATAVETLQQISTAFTPSDKLQVIQLTFEEVTQEVQALLGKEFLWCMDDLFPIFLYVVLRARIRNLGSEVSLIEDLTDGSLQLGQLGFMLTTLKACYNQIQLEKTT
;
A
#
# COMPACT_ATOMS: atom_id res chain seq x y z
N MET A 1 -19.33 -12.82 1.64
CA MET A 1 -20.48 -11.88 1.60
C MET A 1 -20.06 -10.71 2.48
N ASP A 2 -19.33 -9.79 1.86
CA ASP A 2 -18.33 -8.94 2.52
C ASP A 2 -18.81 -7.49 2.65
N GLY A 3 -19.86 -7.27 3.45
CA GLY A 3 -20.38 -5.91 3.69
C GLY A 3 -19.35 -4.97 4.35
N GLY A 4 -18.49 -5.50 5.22
CA GLY A 4 -17.46 -4.72 5.90
C GLY A 4 -16.30 -4.29 4.99
N SER A 5 -15.90 -5.14 4.04
CA SER A 5 -14.75 -4.87 3.16
C SER A 5 -15.02 -3.71 2.19
N TYR A 6 -16.26 -3.55 1.71
CA TYR A 6 -16.63 -2.44 0.82
C TYR A 6 -16.69 -1.09 1.54
N SER A 7 -17.12 -1.07 2.82
CA SER A 7 -17.22 0.17 3.60
C SER A 7 -15.85 0.72 4.00
N PHE A 8 -14.90 -0.17 4.32
CA PHE A 8 -13.52 0.23 4.62
C PHE A 8 -12.79 0.76 3.38
N GLU A 9 -12.93 0.08 2.23
CA GLU A 9 -12.42 0.60 0.95
C GLU A 9 -13.00 1.98 0.65
N LEU A 10 -14.32 2.17 0.82
CA LEU A 10 -14.99 3.48 0.66
C LEU A 10 -14.43 4.57 1.57
N ASN A 11 -14.13 4.27 2.84
CA ASN A 11 -13.53 5.23 3.78
C ASN A 11 -12.10 5.64 3.38
N VAL A 12 -11.27 4.68 2.94
CA VAL A 12 -9.94 4.98 2.38
C VAL A 12 -10.07 5.87 1.13
N PHE A 13 -11.06 5.61 0.28
CA PHE A 13 -11.31 6.40 -0.93
C PHE A 13 -11.83 7.83 -0.65
N LEU A 14 -12.64 8.02 0.40
CA LEU A 14 -13.14 9.36 0.76
C LEU A 14 -12.02 10.25 1.28
N PHE A 15 -11.01 9.67 1.94
CA PHE A 15 -9.91 10.42 2.53
C PHE A 15 -8.89 10.93 1.48
N SER A 16 -8.62 10.18 0.41
CA SER A 16 -7.57 10.50 -0.58
C SER A 16 -8.08 10.88 -1.98
N ARG A 17 -9.06 11.78 -2.05
CA ARG A 17 -9.70 12.25 -3.29
C ARG A 17 -8.75 12.90 -4.32
N LYS A 18 -7.57 13.36 -3.89
CA LYS A 18 -6.54 14.03 -4.71
C LYS A 18 -5.58 13.07 -5.44
N PHE A 19 -5.49 11.82 -5.00
CA PHE A 19 -4.64 10.79 -5.63
C PHE A 19 -5.43 9.84 -6.53
N TRP A 20 -6.74 10.03 -6.58
CA TRP A 20 -7.62 9.24 -7.39
C TRP A 20 -7.83 9.93 -8.74
N PRO A 21 -7.43 9.33 -9.88
CA PRO A 21 -7.74 9.91 -11.17
C PRO A 21 -9.27 9.96 -11.31
N VAL A 22 -9.84 11.17 -11.35
CA VAL A 22 -11.27 11.40 -11.67
C VAL A 22 -11.53 11.11 -13.17
N SER A 23 -10.46 10.91 -13.96
CA SER A 23 -10.49 10.53 -15.37
C SER A 23 -9.18 9.85 -15.78
N VAL A 24 -9.25 8.64 -16.36
CA VAL A 24 -8.13 7.97 -17.03
C VAL A 24 -8.38 8.01 -18.55
N SER A 25 -7.37 8.44 -19.31
CA SER A 25 -7.42 8.46 -20.77
C SER A 25 -7.04 7.09 -21.33
N VAL A 26 -8.02 6.20 -21.50
CA VAL A 26 -7.83 5.00 -22.33
C VAL A 26 -8.17 5.37 -23.77
N LEU A 27 -7.18 5.27 -24.66
CA LEU A 27 -7.36 5.38 -26.11
C LEU A 27 -7.90 6.73 -26.63
N GLY A 28 -7.47 7.85 -26.02
CA GLY A 28 -7.75 9.20 -26.55
C GLY A 28 -9.20 9.70 -26.39
N LYS A 29 -10.05 9.04 -25.60
CA LYS A 29 -11.38 9.55 -25.23
C LYS A 29 -11.51 9.72 -23.71
N LYS A 30 -11.76 10.96 -23.25
CA LYS A 30 -12.12 11.26 -21.85
C LYS A 30 -13.43 10.54 -21.51
N LYS A 31 -13.38 9.53 -20.65
CA LYS A 31 -14.56 8.84 -20.12
C LYS A 31 -14.53 8.90 -18.59
N GLN A 32 -15.67 9.20 -17.97
CA GLN A 32 -15.82 9.20 -16.52
C GLN A 32 -15.49 7.80 -15.96
N VAL A 33 -14.76 7.77 -14.85
CA VAL A 33 -14.18 6.57 -14.24
C VAL A 33 -15.29 5.68 -13.68
N LEU A 34 -15.57 4.60 -14.40
CA LEU A 34 -16.42 3.50 -13.93
C LEU A 34 -15.63 2.72 -12.85
N PRO A 35 -16.29 2.07 -11.86
CA PRO A 35 -15.63 1.31 -10.79
C PRO A 35 -14.67 0.22 -11.29
N SER A 36 -14.72 -0.16 -12.57
CA SER A 36 -13.84 -1.14 -13.22
C SER A 36 -12.42 -0.65 -13.54
N THR A 37 -12.09 0.63 -13.29
CA THR A 37 -10.69 1.13 -13.36
C THR A 37 -10.04 1.20 -11.98
N LYS A 38 -10.80 0.88 -10.92
CA LYS A 38 -10.31 0.85 -9.54
C LYS A 38 -9.21 -0.19 -9.32
N ASP A 39 -9.22 -1.26 -10.10
CA ASP A 39 -8.24 -2.35 -10.00
C ASP A 39 -6.86 -2.02 -10.60
N ALA A 40 -6.72 -0.89 -11.32
CA ALA A 40 -5.53 -0.61 -12.13
C ALA A 40 -4.51 0.36 -11.48
N CYS A 41 -4.93 1.19 -10.53
CA CYS A 41 -3.98 2.07 -9.82
C CYS A 41 -3.15 1.29 -8.82
N PHE A 42 -1.85 1.57 -8.77
CA PHE A 42 -0.87 0.92 -7.88
C PHE A 42 -0.72 -0.58 -8.12
N ALA A 43 -1.03 -1.08 -9.33
CA ALA A 43 -0.97 -2.50 -9.65
C ALA A 43 0.46 -3.06 -9.46
N THR A 44 1.48 -2.34 -9.92
CA THR A 44 2.88 -2.75 -9.73
C THR A 44 3.26 -2.79 -8.26
N ALA A 45 2.87 -1.78 -7.47
CA ALA A 45 3.12 -1.77 -6.03
C ALA A 45 2.43 -2.96 -5.33
N VAL A 46 1.20 -3.29 -5.72
CA VAL A 46 0.44 -4.44 -5.20
C VAL A 46 1.13 -5.76 -5.52
N GLU A 47 1.54 -5.96 -6.77
CA GLU A 47 2.24 -7.17 -7.23
C GLU A 47 3.61 -7.34 -6.54
N THR A 48 4.33 -6.23 -6.37
CA THR A 48 5.60 -6.19 -5.62
C THR A 48 5.36 -6.61 -4.18
N LEU A 49 4.38 -6.01 -3.49
CA LEU A 49 4.12 -6.34 -2.09
C LEU A 49 3.70 -7.81 -1.90
N GLN A 50 3.01 -8.41 -2.87
CA GLN A 50 2.65 -9.84 -2.83
C GLN A 50 3.88 -10.76 -2.74
N GLN A 51 5.04 -10.33 -3.26
CA GLN A 51 6.29 -11.10 -3.18
C GLN A 51 6.81 -11.26 -1.74
N ILE A 52 6.26 -10.51 -0.76
CA ILE A 52 6.66 -10.66 0.64
C ILE A 52 6.40 -12.09 1.14
N SER A 53 5.37 -12.76 0.61
CA SER A 53 5.01 -14.14 0.97
C SER A 53 5.95 -15.18 0.38
N THR A 54 6.72 -14.84 -0.66
CA THR A 54 7.66 -15.74 -1.34
C THR A 54 9.12 -15.45 -1.00
N ALA A 55 9.41 -14.26 -0.47
CA ALA A 55 10.72 -13.91 0.08
C ALA A 55 11.09 -14.82 1.27
N PHE A 56 12.35 -15.25 1.33
CA PHE A 56 12.80 -16.26 2.30
C PHE A 56 13.42 -15.64 3.55
N THR A 57 14.27 -14.62 3.39
CA THR A 57 14.95 -13.99 4.53
C THR A 57 14.25 -12.70 4.98
N PRO A 58 14.44 -12.28 6.25
CA PRO A 58 13.95 -10.98 6.74
C PRO A 58 14.42 -9.80 5.90
N SER A 59 15.68 -9.84 5.45
CA SER A 59 16.26 -8.82 4.57
C SER A 59 15.56 -8.77 3.21
N ASP A 60 15.26 -9.92 2.60
CA ASP A 60 14.51 -9.97 1.33
C ASP A 60 13.10 -9.42 1.51
N LYS A 61 12.44 -9.73 2.64
CA LYS A 61 11.11 -9.19 2.96
C LYS A 61 11.15 -7.67 3.16
N LEU A 62 12.16 -7.14 3.84
CA LEU A 62 12.38 -5.69 3.96
C LEU A 62 12.63 -5.04 2.60
N GLN A 63 13.38 -5.70 1.71
CA GLN A 63 13.61 -5.21 0.36
C GLN A 63 12.31 -5.16 -0.45
N VAL A 64 11.43 -6.16 -0.32
CA VAL A 64 10.10 -6.13 -0.94
C VAL A 64 9.31 -4.90 -0.47
N ILE A 65 9.31 -4.63 0.84
CA ILE A 65 8.61 -3.46 1.40
C ILE A 65 9.19 -2.17 0.82
N GLN A 66 10.52 -2.04 0.77
CA GLN A 66 11.18 -0.87 0.20
C GLN A 66 10.77 -0.65 -1.26
N LEU A 67 10.84 -1.69 -2.10
CA LEU A 67 10.45 -1.63 -3.50
C LEU A 67 8.98 -1.23 -3.66
N THR A 68 8.07 -1.74 -2.80
CA THR A 68 6.67 -1.31 -2.81
C THR A 68 6.55 0.21 -2.59
N PHE A 69 7.30 0.78 -1.64
CA PHE A 69 7.30 2.24 -1.42
C PHE A 69 7.83 3.01 -2.62
N GLU A 70 8.87 2.50 -3.28
CA GLU A 70 9.41 3.10 -4.51
C GLU A 70 8.39 3.09 -5.64
N GLU A 71 7.69 1.97 -5.86
CA GLU A 71 6.61 1.85 -6.86
C GLU A 71 5.48 2.85 -6.60
N VAL A 72 5.01 2.95 -5.34
CA VAL A 72 3.98 3.95 -4.99
C VAL A 72 4.48 5.36 -5.25
N THR A 73 5.73 5.67 -4.87
CA THR A 73 6.31 7.01 -5.08
C THR A 73 6.40 7.35 -6.56
N GLN A 74 6.85 6.41 -7.39
CA GLN A 74 6.96 6.59 -8.83
C GLN A 74 5.59 6.81 -9.47
N GLU A 75 4.57 6.03 -9.11
CA GLU A 75 3.22 6.20 -9.63
C GLU A 75 2.61 7.55 -9.22
N VAL A 76 2.77 7.96 -7.95
CA VAL A 76 2.30 9.28 -7.49
C VAL A 76 2.99 10.42 -8.24
N GLN A 77 4.31 10.33 -8.42
CA GLN A 77 5.07 11.33 -9.18
C GLN A 77 4.68 11.35 -10.67
N ALA A 78 4.32 10.21 -11.26
CA ALA A 78 3.82 10.15 -12.62
C ALA A 78 2.44 10.83 -12.77
N LEU A 79 1.60 10.74 -11.74
CA LEU A 79 0.25 11.33 -11.74
C LEU A 79 0.24 12.83 -11.40
N LEU A 80 1.07 13.27 -10.45
CA LEU A 80 1.03 14.62 -9.87
C LEU A 80 2.27 15.48 -10.18
N GLY A 81 3.29 14.89 -10.80
CA GLY A 81 4.56 15.53 -11.12
C GLY A 81 5.67 15.26 -10.09
N LYS A 82 6.93 15.27 -10.56
CA LYS A 82 8.12 14.96 -9.74
C LYS A 82 8.40 15.95 -8.60
N GLU A 83 7.90 17.17 -8.70
CA GLU A 83 8.08 18.20 -7.68
C GLU A 83 7.04 18.11 -6.55
N PHE A 84 6.08 17.18 -6.66
CA PHE A 84 5.08 16.99 -5.63
C PHE A 84 5.69 16.38 -4.37
N LEU A 85 5.68 17.16 -3.29
CA LEU A 85 6.05 16.71 -1.95
C LEU A 85 4.78 16.30 -1.21
N TRP A 86 4.75 15.06 -0.76
CA TRP A 86 3.61 14.42 -0.11
C TRP A 86 3.97 14.06 1.33
N CYS A 87 3.00 14.20 2.23
CA CYS A 87 3.17 13.95 3.66
C CYS A 87 2.59 12.58 4.06
N MET A 88 2.69 12.23 5.35
CA MET A 88 2.15 10.96 5.83
C MET A 88 0.63 10.83 5.65
N ASP A 89 -0.12 11.92 5.74
CA ASP A 89 -1.56 11.93 5.46
C ASP A 89 -1.89 11.58 4.01
N ASP A 90 -0.93 11.75 3.10
CA ASP A 90 -1.05 11.38 1.70
C ASP A 90 -0.64 9.93 1.46
N LEU A 91 0.49 9.55 2.06
CA LEU A 91 1.11 8.24 1.89
C LEU A 91 0.30 7.13 2.53
N PHE A 92 -0.11 7.30 3.79
CA PHE A 92 -0.71 6.23 4.56
C PHE A 92 -1.98 5.64 3.91
N PRO A 93 -2.95 6.43 3.44
CA PRO A 93 -4.15 5.89 2.78
C PRO A 93 -3.83 5.15 1.47
N ILE A 94 -2.84 5.62 0.71
CA ILE A 94 -2.41 4.96 -0.54
C ILE A 94 -1.75 3.63 -0.22
N PHE A 95 -0.85 3.62 0.76
CA PHE A 95 -0.16 2.41 1.16
C PHE A 95 -1.12 1.39 1.78
N LEU A 96 -2.09 1.85 2.60
CA LEU A 96 -3.17 1.02 3.13
C LEU A 96 -4.01 0.38 2.02
N TYR A 97 -4.33 1.14 0.96
CA TYR A 97 -4.97 0.60 -0.24
C TYR A 97 -4.10 -0.51 -0.88
N VAL A 98 -2.81 -0.28 -1.09
CA VAL A 98 -1.90 -1.31 -1.65
C VAL A 98 -1.90 -2.57 -0.80
N VAL A 99 -1.83 -2.44 0.54
CA VAL A 99 -1.83 -3.58 1.48
C VAL A 99 -3.15 -4.36 1.41
N LEU A 100 -4.29 -3.68 1.38
CA LEU A 100 -5.61 -4.31 1.21
C LEU A 100 -5.68 -5.12 -0.09
N ARG A 101 -5.20 -4.52 -1.18
CA ARG A 101 -5.25 -5.07 -2.53
C ARG A 101 -4.28 -6.22 -2.74
N ALA A 102 -3.15 -6.24 -2.02
CA ALA A 102 -2.20 -7.34 -2.03
C ALA A 102 -2.80 -8.64 -1.47
N ARG A 103 -3.81 -8.57 -0.59
CA ARG A 103 -4.54 -9.74 -0.05
C ARG A 103 -3.62 -10.80 0.57
N ILE A 104 -2.58 -10.34 1.27
CA ILE A 104 -1.59 -11.22 1.90
C ILE A 104 -2.24 -11.92 3.10
N ARG A 105 -2.36 -13.25 3.03
CA ARG A 105 -3.11 -14.04 4.04
C ARG A 105 -2.47 -13.98 5.42
N ASN A 106 -1.16 -14.14 5.49
CA ASN A 106 -0.41 -14.26 6.75
C ASN A 106 0.44 -13.03 7.03
N LEU A 107 -0.03 -11.83 6.66
CA LEU A 107 0.77 -10.59 6.77
C LEU A 107 1.30 -10.35 8.19
N GLY A 108 0.52 -10.68 9.22
CA GLY A 108 0.97 -10.57 10.61
C GLY A 108 2.20 -11.44 10.92
N SER A 109 2.25 -12.65 10.37
CA SER A 109 3.40 -13.56 10.51
C SER A 109 4.62 -13.03 9.76
N GLU A 110 4.44 -12.47 8.58
CA GLU A 110 5.53 -11.85 7.82
C GLU A 110 6.14 -10.66 8.56
N VAL A 111 5.28 -9.78 9.12
CA VAL A 111 5.73 -8.63 9.92
C VAL A 111 6.44 -9.09 11.19
N SER A 112 5.89 -10.06 11.93
CA SER A 112 6.53 -10.60 13.14
C SER A 112 7.90 -11.18 12.82
N LEU A 113 8.03 -11.97 11.74
CA LEU A 113 9.31 -12.56 11.35
C LEU A 113 10.38 -11.50 11.11
N ILE A 114 10.03 -10.38 10.46
CA ILE A 114 10.95 -9.27 10.25
C ILE A 114 11.32 -8.63 11.58
N GLU A 115 10.35 -8.35 12.46
CA GLU A 115 10.59 -7.73 13.76
C GLU A 115 11.45 -8.62 14.68
N ASP A 116 11.22 -9.92 14.69
CA ASP A 116 11.91 -10.90 15.55
C ASP A 116 13.36 -11.13 15.13
N LEU A 117 13.67 -10.99 13.84
CA LEU A 117 14.98 -11.28 13.25
C LEU A 117 15.77 -10.03 12.88
N THR A 118 15.16 -8.84 12.94
CA THR A 118 15.89 -7.58 12.84
C THR A 118 16.35 -7.20 14.24
N ASP A 119 17.64 -7.42 14.50
CA ASP A 119 18.27 -7.18 15.80
C ASP A 119 17.91 -5.79 16.38
N GLY A 120 17.59 -5.72 17.68
CA GLY A 120 17.16 -4.50 18.35
C GLY A 120 18.24 -3.40 18.41
N SER A 121 19.47 -3.73 18.00
CA SER A 121 20.59 -2.81 17.81
C SER A 121 20.63 -2.15 16.42
N LEU A 122 19.87 -2.67 15.45
CA LEU A 122 19.86 -2.19 14.07
C LEU A 122 18.98 -0.95 13.95
N GLN A 123 19.61 0.22 13.83
CA GLN A 123 18.92 1.42 13.36
C GLN A 123 18.52 1.21 11.90
N LEU A 124 17.33 0.68 11.67
CA LEU A 124 16.77 0.44 10.34
C LEU A 124 16.56 1.73 9.52
N GLY A 125 16.67 2.91 10.13
CA GLY A 125 16.51 4.20 9.46
C GLY A 125 15.20 4.27 8.68
N GLN A 126 15.29 4.56 7.38
CA GLN A 126 14.14 4.64 6.49
C GLN A 126 13.38 3.31 6.34
N LEU A 127 14.06 2.16 6.40
CA LEU A 127 13.41 0.85 6.36
C LEU A 127 12.53 0.62 7.60
N GLY A 128 12.93 1.15 8.75
CA GLY A 128 12.16 1.05 9.99
C GLY A 128 10.84 1.82 9.90
N PHE A 129 10.88 2.98 9.26
CA PHE A 129 9.68 3.74 8.94
C PHE A 129 8.74 2.99 8.00
N MET A 130 9.27 2.38 6.94
CA MET A 130 8.48 1.60 5.98
C MET A 130 7.82 0.37 6.62
N LEU A 131 8.58 -0.38 7.44
CA LEU A 131 8.07 -1.50 8.22
C LEU A 131 6.98 -1.06 9.22
N THR A 132 7.22 0.02 9.96
CA THR A 132 6.23 0.58 10.90
C THR A 132 4.95 0.99 10.19
N THR A 133 5.06 1.54 8.98
CA THR A 133 3.91 1.92 8.15
C THR A 133 3.11 0.68 7.70
N LEU A 134 3.79 -0.38 7.27
CA LEU A 134 3.14 -1.65 6.93
C LEU A 134 2.41 -2.26 8.13
N LYS A 135 3.05 -2.25 9.32
CA LYS A 135 2.44 -2.72 10.56
C LYS A 135 1.21 -1.91 10.96
N ALA A 136 1.29 -0.58 10.83
CA ALA A 136 0.14 0.29 11.07
C ALA A 136 -1.02 0.00 10.10
N CYS A 137 -0.74 -0.26 8.82
CA CYS A 137 -1.76 -0.68 7.85
C CYS A 137 -2.40 -2.02 8.25
N TYR A 138 -1.59 -3.01 8.63
CA TYR A 138 -2.09 -4.30 9.12
C TYR A 138 -3.00 -4.13 10.34
N ASN A 139 -2.59 -3.34 11.33
CA ASN A 139 -3.37 -3.09 12.54
C ASN A 139 -4.70 -2.39 12.22
N GLN A 140 -4.69 -1.40 11.32
CA GLN A 140 -5.93 -0.73 10.88
C GLN A 140 -6.91 -1.74 10.26
N ILE A 141 -6.42 -2.64 9.40
CA ILE A 141 -7.25 -3.69 8.78
C ILE A 141 -7.83 -4.64 9.84
N GLN A 142 -7.09 -4.98 10.89
CA GLN A 142 -7.57 -5.87 11.96
C GLN A 142 -8.63 -5.21 12.85
N LEU A 143 -8.49 -3.91 13.16
CA LEU A 143 -9.47 -3.16 13.94
C LEU A 143 -10.85 -3.16 13.26
N GLU A 144 -10.87 -2.98 11.95
CA GLU A 144 -12.08 -2.95 11.12
C GLU A 144 -12.72 -4.33 10.96
N LYS A 145 -11.96 -5.42 11.06
CA LYS A 145 -12.52 -6.80 11.08
C LYS A 145 -13.20 -7.15 12.39
N THR A 146 -12.83 -6.46 13.46
CA THR A 146 -13.29 -6.75 14.83
C THR A 146 -14.54 -5.92 15.19
N THR A 147 -14.87 -4.92 14.38
CA THR A 147 -16.03 -4.03 14.54
C THR A 147 -17.16 -4.48 13.62
#